data_AF-A0A1G9XV59-F1
#
_entry.id   AF-A0A1G9XV59-F1
#
_cell.length_a   1.000
_cell.length_b   1.000
_cell.length_c   1.000
_cell.angle_alpha   90.00
_cell.angle_beta   90.00
_cell.angle_gamma   90.00
#
_symmetry.space_group_name_H-M   'P 1'
#
loop_
_entity.id
_entity.type
_entity.pdbx_description
1 polymer ?
#
loop_
_entity_poly.entity_id
_entity_poly.type
_entity_poly.pdbx_seq_one_letter_code
_entity_poly.pdbx_strand_id
1 'polypeptide(L)'
;MNSTDPAFDEAFDRLPAAARAAWGKHDRPTDDWLPLWRHMADSGAVAGRLWDVWLPHNVKVLVSEALPGGIGDGRKLAVWLAASHDVGKATPAFACQVEPLANAMRDIGLAMPYEKQFGEDRTMGPHGLAGQLLLQEWLTERHGWAERSSRQFAIVIGGHHGVHPGPQRIHDLDLHPELLRTKGPSEATWKTVQFELLDACARAASATDRLDAWRDVKLPQCAQVTLTALVILADWIASSAELFPYVTRHASGDKGAGRQTTKHRLEAAWQGLDLPAPWEPDEPDDPASELFARRFDLPDGATIRPVQEEAVRVAREMDPAGLLIIEAPMAEGKTEAALAAAEILAARTGAGGCMVALPTRATSSHRPENVLEKTCDLPPGSSGCTPFLLRLNTGTGDCQFAARSANHVDPVGDRRQCVQVVGTDAQIGRGLLLSQPGAACRQPTVGKRDLREAVRPGLHRDIVVGGEHRAQGP
;
A
#
# COMPACT_ATOMS: atom_id res chain seq x y z
N MET A 1 -3.07 -22.19 -8.21
CA MET A 1 -2.41 -22.07 -9.53
C MET A 1 -1.11 -21.30 -9.33
N ASN A 2 0.04 -21.96 -9.52
CA ASN A 2 1.39 -21.38 -9.36
C ASN A 2 1.84 -20.68 -10.65
N SER A 3 1.36 -19.47 -10.93
CA SER A 3 1.90 -18.66 -12.04
C SER A 3 2.65 -17.43 -11.51
N THR A 4 3.87 -17.64 -11.01
CA THR A 4 4.89 -16.60 -11.04
C THR A 4 5.83 -16.93 -12.20
N ASP A 5 5.67 -16.12 -13.23
CA ASP A 5 6.06 -16.31 -14.62
C ASP A 5 7.57 -16.05 -14.78
N PRO A 6 8.35 -16.85 -15.54
CA PRO A 6 9.69 -16.49 -16.01
C PRO A 6 9.76 -15.12 -16.75
N ALA A 7 8.61 -14.50 -17.02
CA ALA A 7 8.47 -13.21 -17.69
C ALA A 7 9.28 -12.04 -17.10
N PHE A 8 9.47 -11.96 -15.78
CA PHE A 8 10.26 -10.87 -15.19
C PHE A 8 11.74 -10.95 -15.58
N ASP A 9 12.37 -12.10 -15.33
CA ASP A 9 13.80 -12.28 -15.65
C ASP A 9 14.00 -12.16 -17.18
N GLU A 10 13.13 -12.77 -17.99
CA GLU A 10 13.21 -12.67 -19.46
C GLU A 10 13.04 -11.22 -19.99
N ALA A 11 12.11 -10.44 -19.43
CA ALA A 11 11.86 -9.08 -19.88
C ALA A 11 13.03 -8.13 -19.59
N PHE A 12 13.70 -8.33 -18.45
CA PHE A 12 14.83 -7.51 -18.00
C PHE A 12 16.19 -8.00 -18.48
N ASP A 13 16.35 -9.28 -18.82
CA ASP A 13 17.59 -9.83 -19.40
C ASP A 13 17.93 -9.24 -20.77
N ARG A 14 16.91 -8.76 -21.50
CA ARG A 14 17.06 -8.11 -22.81
C ARG A 14 17.53 -6.66 -22.73
N LEU A 15 17.69 -6.10 -21.53
CA LEU A 15 18.07 -4.70 -21.37
C LEU A 15 19.47 -4.43 -21.94
N PRO A 16 19.67 -3.28 -22.60
CA PRO A 16 21.00 -2.85 -23.01
C PRO A 16 21.89 -2.61 -21.79
N ALA A 17 23.21 -2.74 -21.97
CA ALA A 17 24.20 -2.56 -20.91
C ALA A 17 24.01 -1.23 -20.14
N ALA A 18 23.64 -0.16 -20.84
CA ALA A 18 23.36 1.14 -20.24
C ALA A 18 22.20 1.12 -19.25
N ALA A 19 21.11 0.40 -19.55
CA ALA A 19 19.98 0.26 -18.64
C ALA A 19 20.32 -0.64 -17.45
N ARG A 20 21.16 -1.66 -17.65
CA ARG A 20 21.63 -2.54 -16.56
C ARG A 20 22.58 -1.84 -15.59
N ALA A 21 23.28 -0.80 -16.04
CA ALA A 21 24.19 -0.01 -15.20
C ALA A 21 23.47 0.98 -14.27
N ALA A 22 22.20 1.31 -14.53
CA ALA A 22 21.43 2.20 -13.67
C ALA A 22 21.24 1.57 -12.27
N TRP A 23 21.47 2.34 -11.21
CA TRP A 23 21.33 1.87 -9.83
C TRP A 23 20.02 2.33 -9.19
N GLY A 24 19.46 1.50 -8.32
CA GLY A 24 18.17 1.75 -7.65
C GLY A 24 18.27 1.89 -6.14
N LYS A 25 19.17 1.14 -5.49
CA LYS A 25 19.41 1.16 -4.04
C LYS A 25 20.92 1.18 -3.75
N HIS A 26 21.31 1.83 -2.66
CA HIS A 26 22.69 1.89 -2.16
C HIS A 26 22.65 1.95 -0.64
N ASP A 27 23.46 1.13 0.00
CA ASP A 27 23.67 1.13 1.44
C ASP A 27 25.03 1.75 1.77
N ARG A 28 25.02 2.90 2.46
CA ARG A 28 26.26 3.65 2.74
C ARG A 28 27.23 2.93 3.69
N PRO A 29 26.77 2.24 4.76
CA PRO A 29 27.67 1.50 5.66
C PRO A 29 28.39 0.33 5.01
N THR A 30 27.70 -0.46 4.17
CA THR A 30 28.30 -1.65 3.53
C THR A 30 28.87 -1.38 2.14
N ASP A 31 28.49 -0.27 1.51
CA ASP A 31 28.68 0.03 0.08
C ASP A 31 28.02 -1.00 -0.85
N ASP A 32 27.08 -1.79 -0.33
CA ASP A 32 26.25 -2.68 -1.12
C ASP A 32 25.25 -1.87 -1.95
N TRP A 33 24.89 -2.39 -3.12
CA TRP A 33 23.96 -1.70 -4.01
C TRP A 33 23.09 -2.68 -4.79
N LEU A 34 22.00 -2.17 -5.36
CA LEU A 34 21.10 -2.94 -6.19
C LEU A 34 20.87 -2.23 -7.53
N PRO A 35 21.02 -2.92 -8.68
CA PRO A 35 20.62 -2.38 -9.97
C PRO A 35 19.15 -1.99 -9.98
N LEU A 36 18.82 -0.90 -10.70
CA LEU A 36 17.47 -0.37 -10.77
C LEU A 36 16.48 -1.39 -11.33
N TRP A 37 16.81 -2.02 -12.45
CA TRP A 37 15.97 -3.04 -13.08
C TRP A 37 15.64 -4.21 -12.12
N ARG A 38 16.57 -4.54 -11.22
CA ARG A 38 16.40 -5.62 -10.25
C ARG A 38 15.37 -5.24 -9.18
N HIS A 39 15.46 -4.02 -8.67
CA HIS A 39 14.45 -3.47 -7.76
C HIS A 39 13.08 -3.39 -8.43
N MET A 40 13.01 -2.93 -9.68
CA MET A 40 11.78 -2.89 -10.47
C MET A 40 11.15 -4.28 -10.64
N ALA A 41 11.96 -5.30 -10.93
CA ALA A 41 11.50 -6.68 -11.01
C ALA A 41 10.98 -7.21 -9.66
N ASP A 42 11.73 -6.96 -8.59
CA ASP A 42 11.35 -7.37 -7.22
C ASP A 42 10.04 -6.70 -6.79
N SER A 43 9.87 -5.39 -6.97
CA SER A 43 8.64 -4.66 -6.65
C SER A 43 7.43 -5.13 -7.47
N GLY A 44 7.61 -5.36 -8.77
CA GLY A 44 6.54 -5.91 -9.61
C GLY A 44 6.10 -7.31 -9.17
N ALA A 45 7.07 -8.18 -8.86
CA ALA A 45 6.80 -9.53 -8.40
C ALA A 45 6.09 -9.57 -7.04
N VAL A 46 6.51 -8.70 -6.11
CA VAL A 46 5.83 -8.51 -4.82
C VAL A 46 4.41 -8.01 -5.01
N ALA A 47 4.17 -7.02 -5.87
CA ALA A 47 2.82 -6.52 -6.15
C ALA A 47 1.92 -7.61 -6.73
N GLY A 48 2.45 -8.47 -7.60
CA GLY A 48 1.72 -9.63 -8.12
C GLY A 48 1.34 -10.62 -7.01
N ARG A 49 2.28 -10.92 -6.11
CA ARG A 49 2.01 -11.80 -4.96
C ARG A 49 0.99 -11.18 -4.00
N LEU A 50 1.13 -9.90 -3.65
CA LEU A 50 0.16 -9.18 -2.83
C LEU A 50 -1.23 -9.23 -3.47
N TRP A 51 -1.34 -8.98 -4.78
CA TRP A 51 -2.61 -9.06 -5.50
C TRP A 51 -3.23 -10.46 -5.42
N ASP A 52 -2.43 -11.49 -5.59
CA ASP A 52 -2.93 -12.86 -5.69
C ASP A 52 -3.38 -13.41 -4.33
N VAL A 53 -2.60 -13.19 -3.27
CA VAL A 53 -2.80 -13.91 -1.99
C VAL A 53 -3.06 -13.01 -0.78
N TRP A 54 -2.90 -11.70 -0.88
CA TRP A 54 -3.04 -10.80 0.27
C TRP A 54 -4.18 -9.79 0.13
N LEU A 55 -4.38 -9.23 -1.05
CA LEU A 55 -5.46 -8.26 -1.28
C LEU A 55 -6.82 -8.93 -1.16
N PRO A 56 -7.79 -8.30 -0.47
CA PRO A 56 -9.16 -8.79 -0.43
C PRO A 56 -9.90 -8.58 -1.75
N HIS A 57 -10.95 -9.36 -1.96
CA HIS A 57 -11.74 -9.34 -3.19
C HIS A 57 -12.34 -7.97 -3.48
N ASN A 58 -12.89 -7.27 -2.48
CA ASN A 58 -13.49 -5.94 -2.65
C ASN A 58 -12.49 -4.90 -3.20
N VAL A 59 -11.22 -4.96 -2.78
CA VAL A 59 -10.15 -4.09 -3.27
C VAL A 59 -9.79 -4.44 -4.72
N LYS A 60 -9.72 -5.73 -5.05
CA LYS A 60 -9.49 -6.17 -6.44
C LYS A 60 -10.62 -5.68 -7.36
N VAL A 61 -11.87 -5.74 -6.92
CA VAL A 61 -13.03 -5.21 -7.65
C VAL A 61 -12.92 -3.69 -7.82
N LEU A 62 -12.68 -2.93 -6.75
CA LEU A 62 -12.56 -1.46 -6.78
C LEU A 62 -11.52 -0.98 -7.81
N VAL A 63 -10.35 -1.61 -7.82
CA VAL A 63 -9.27 -1.25 -8.76
C VAL A 63 -9.63 -1.61 -10.20
N SER A 64 -10.43 -2.66 -10.39
CA SER A 64 -10.67 -3.28 -11.68
C SER A 64 -11.97 -2.84 -12.36
N GLU A 65 -12.86 -2.18 -11.63
CA GLU A 65 -14.22 -1.84 -12.07
C GLU A 65 -14.24 -1.08 -13.41
N ALA A 66 -13.32 -0.13 -13.58
CA ALA A 66 -13.23 0.69 -14.79
C ALA A 66 -12.42 0.02 -15.92
N LEU A 67 -11.78 -1.12 -15.67
CA LEU A 67 -10.88 -1.77 -16.63
C LEU A 67 -11.64 -2.79 -17.49
N PRO A 68 -11.48 -2.78 -18.83
CA PRO A 68 -12.22 -3.68 -19.72
C PRO A 68 -12.00 -5.17 -19.46
N GLY A 69 -10.83 -5.56 -18.95
CA GLY A 69 -10.51 -6.95 -18.58
C GLY A 69 -10.82 -7.31 -17.13
N GLY A 70 -11.52 -6.45 -16.38
CA GLY A 70 -11.86 -6.66 -14.98
C GLY A 70 -10.64 -7.00 -14.12
N ILE A 71 -10.79 -7.95 -13.19
CA ILE A 71 -9.75 -8.33 -12.21
C ILE A 71 -8.43 -8.74 -12.89
N GLY A 72 -8.51 -9.37 -14.07
CA GLY A 72 -7.34 -9.77 -14.83
C GLY A 72 -6.53 -8.59 -15.36
N ASP A 73 -7.15 -7.45 -15.63
CA ASP A 73 -6.48 -6.20 -15.96
C ASP A 73 -5.99 -5.46 -14.72
N GLY A 74 -6.79 -5.44 -13.64
CA GLY A 74 -6.39 -4.83 -12.37
C GLY A 74 -5.07 -5.40 -11.86
N ARG A 75 -4.89 -6.72 -11.94
CA ARG A 75 -3.63 -7.38 -11.61
C ARG A 75 -2.47 -6.87 -12.45
N LYS A 76 -2.62 -6.87 -13.77
CA LYS A 76 -1.56 -6.43 -14.71
C LYS A 76 -1.20 -4.97 -14.47
N LEU A 77 -2.21 -4.13 -14.24
CA LEU A 77 -2.04 -2.72 -13.96
C LEU A 77 -1.27 -2.50 -12.64
N ALA A 78 -1.65 -3.18 -11.57
CA ALA A 78 -0.96 -3.12 -10.28
C ALA A 78 0.51 -3.53 -10.41
N VAL A 79 0.77 -4.66 -11.08
CA VAL A 79 2.14 -5.16 -11.31
C VAL A 79 2.96 -4.21 -12.16
N TRP A 80 2.39 -3.68 -13.24
CA TRP A 80 3.07 -2.73 -14.13
C TRP A 80 3.43 -1.42 -13.44
N LEU A 81 2.50 -0.84 -12.67
CA LEU A 81 2.74 0.39 -11.92
C LEU A 81 3.79 0.17 -10.82
N ALA A 82 3.73 -0.95 -10.10
CA ALA A 82 4.72 -1.29 -9.09
C ALA A 82 6.10 -1.57 -9.71
N ALA A 83 6.18 -2.24 -10.85
CA ALA A 83 7.45 -2.44 -11.54
C ALA A 83 8.03 -1.12 -12.04
N SER A 84 7.19 -0.19 -12.48
CA SER A 84 7.62 1.07 -13.11
C SER A 84 7.90 2.21 -12.11
N HIS A 85 7.52 2.05 -10.84
CA HIS A 85 7.44 3.17 -9.88
C HIS A 85 8.76 3.97 -9.74
N ASP A 86 9.87 3.27 -9.85
CA ASP A 86 11.21 3.82 -9.62
C ASP A 86 11.92 4.24 -10.92
N VAL A 87 11.25 4.26 -12.07
CA VAL A 87 11.86 4.65 -13.36
C VAL A 87 12.52 6.03 -13.31
N GLY A 88 12.02 6.95 -12.47
CA GLY A 88 12.62 8.27 -12.27
C GLY A 88 14.00 8.25 -11.62
N LYS A 89 14.48 7.10 -11.13
CA LYS A 89 15.86 6.90 -10.71
C LYS A 89 16.82 6.81 -11.90
N ALA A 90 16.33 6.45 -13.08
CA ALA A 90 17.08 6.54 -14.34
C ALA A 90 17.12 7.99 -14.85
N THR A 91 17.53 8.93 -14.01
CA THR A 91 17.69 10.35 -14.34
C THR A 91 19.02 10.90 -13.79
N PRO A 92 19.61 11.92 -14.42
CA PRO A 92 20.81 12.60 -13.91
C PRO A 92 20.66 13.07 -12.46
N ALA A 93 19.52 13.66 -12.10
CA ALA A 93 19.25 14.20 -10.77
C ALA A 93 19.24 13.14 -9.66
N PHE A 94 18.91 11.89 -10.01
CA PHE A 94 19.03 10.76 -9.09
C PHE A 94 20.42 10.13 -9.14
N ALA A 95 20.89 9.79 -10.34
CA ALA A 95 22.07 8.98 -10.55
C ALA A 95 23.34 9.60 -9.95
N CYS A 96 23.46 10.93 -9.94
CA CYS A 96 24.63 11.64 -9.42
C CYS A 96 24.83 11.56 -7.90
N GLN A 97 23.85 11.06 -7.14
CA GLN A 97 23.89 11.04 -5.66
C GLN A 97 24.92 10.05 -5.08
N VAL A 98 25.34 9.06 -5.86
CA VAL A 98 26.37 8.08 -5.44
C VAL A 98 27.45 8.04 -6.51
N GLU A 99 28.47 8.87 -6.31
CA GLU A 99 29.48 9.17 -7.32
C GLU A 99 30.18 7.92 -7.92
N PRO A 100 30.57 6.89 -7.14
CA PRO A 100 31.14 5.67 -7.72
C PRO A 100 30.15 4.88 -8.61
N LEU A 101 28.84 4.92 -8.34
CA LEU A 101 27.83 4.29 -9.21
C LEU A 101 27.53 5.17 -10.43
N ALA A 102 27.50 6.49 -10.22
CA ALA A 102 27.39 7.47 -11.30
C ALA A 102 28.53 7.31 -12.31
N ASN A 103 29.78 7.11 -11.86
CA ASN A 103 30.90 6.88 -12.77
C ASN A 103 30.73 5.64 -13.65
N ALA A 104 30.27 4.52 -13.09
CA ALA A 104 29.97 3.32 -13.89
C ALA A 104 28.90 3.57 -14.97
N MET A 105 27.93 4.44 -14.68
CA MET A 105 26.95 4.90 -15.67
C MET A 105 27.56 5.87 -16.69
N ARG A 106 28.45 6.78 -16.29
CA ARG A 106 29.14 7.68 -17.24
C ARG A 106 29.99 6.90 -18.24
N ASP A 107 30.68 5.86 -17.77
CA ASP A 107 31.56 5.00 -18.59
C ASP A 107 30.81 4.29 -19.73
N ILE A 108 29.49 4.11 -19.61
CA ILE A 108 28.64 3.49 -20.63
C ILE A 108 27.78 4.51 -21.42
N GLY A 109 28.09 5.81 -21.32
CA GLY A 109 27.49 6.86 -22.13
C GLY A 109 26.31 7.60 -21.49
N LEU A 110 25.97 7.32 -20.23
CA LEU A 110 25.01 8.12 -19.45
C LEU A 110 25.73 9.30 -18.80
N ALA A 111 26.24 10.21 -19.62
CA ALA A 111 26.89 11.42 -19.11
C ALA A 111 25.92 12.25 -18.26
N MET A 112 26.43 12.83 -17.17
CA MET A 112 25.67 13.67 -16.25
C MET A 112 26.60 14.53 -15.39
N PRO A 113 26.15 15.72 -14.96
CA PRO A 113 26.85 16.53 -13.98
C PRO A 113 27.10 15.79 -12.65
N TYR A 114 28.11 16.23 -11.91
CA TYR A 114 28.32 15.83 -10.51
C TYR A 114 27.21 16.44 -9.63
N GLU A 115 26.90 15.81 -8.50
CA GLU A 115 25.88 16.32 -7.56
C GLU A 115 26.14 17.78 -7.17
N LYS A 116 27.41 18.14 -6.92
CA LYS A 116 27.81 19.51 -6.58
C LYS A 116 27.56 20.54 -7.69
N GLN A 117 27.51 20.11 -8.95
CA GLN A 117 27.22 20.99 -10.09
C GLN A 117 25.73 21.26 -10.24
N PHE A 118 24.87 20.30 -9.87
CA PHE A 118 23.43 20.53 -9.80
C PHE A 118 23.05 21.41 -8.60
N GLY A 119 23.76 21.30 -7.47
CA GLY A 119 23.43 22.06 -6.28
C GLY A 119 22.00 21.79 -5.79
N GLU A 120 21.27 22.84 -5.41
CA GLU A 120 19.90 22.73 -4.89
C GLU A 120 18.88 22.35 -5.99
N ASP A 121 19.16 22.70 -7.25
CA ASP A 121 18.25 22.46 -8.38
C ASP A 121 17.95 20.97 -8.57
N ARG A 122 18.87 20.09 -8.16
CA ARG A 122 18.68 18.63 -8.13
C ARG A 122 17.36 18.23 -7.44
N THR A 123 17.00 18.95 -6.38
CA THR A 123 15.83 18.63 -5.54
C THR A 123 14.49 18.95 -6.21
N MET A 124 14.51 19.71 -7.32
CA MET A 124 13.33 19.96 -8.16
C MET A 124 12.91 18.71 -8.95
N GLY A 125 13.82 17.76 -9.17
CA GLY A 125 13.58 16.48 -9.84
C GLY A 125 13.60 15.27 -8.90
N PRO A 126 12.74 15.18 -7.86
CA PRO A 126 12.65 13.97 -7.07
C PRO A 126 12.16 12.82 -7.95
N HIS A 127 12.72 11.62 -7.75
CA HIS A 127 12.50 10.50 -8.67
C HIS A 127 11.02 10.08 -8.81
N GLY A 128 10.17 10.25 -7.80
CA GLY A 128 8.72 10.03 -7.95
C GLY A 128 8.10 10.93 -9.03
N LEU A 129 8.32 12.25 -8.94
CA LEU A 129 7.84 13.20 -9.95
C LEU A 129 8.51 12.97 -11.32
N ALA A 130 9.82 12.75 -11.35
CA ALA A 130 10.52 12.45 -12.58
C ALA A 130 9.95 11.19 -13.26
N GLY A 131 9.70 10.13 -12.49
CA GLY A 131 9.10 8.89 -12.98
C GLY A 131 7.70 9.10 -13.54
N GLN A 132 6.89 9.94 -12.90
CA GLN A 132 5.58 10.35 -13.43
C GLN A 132 5.70 11.05 -14.79
N LEU A 133 6.66 11.96 -15.00
CA LEU A 133 6.83 12.63 -16.30
C LEU A 133 7.32 11.66 -17.38
N LEU A 134 8.31 10.82 -17.04
CA LEU A 134 8.85 9.82 -17.95
C LEU A 134 7.78 8.80 -18.40
N LEU A 135 6.93 8.34 -17.49
CA LEU A 135 5.83 7.43 -17.84
C LEU A 135 4.81 8.11 -18.77
N GLN A 136 4.47 9.37 -18.51
CA GLN A 136 3.53 10.12 -19.36
C GLN A 136 4.11 10.32 -20.77
N GLU A 137 5.39 10.67 -20.88
CA GLU A 137 6.07 10.82 -22.16
C GLU A 137 6.10 9.49 -22.92
N TRP A 138 6.46 8.39 -22.26
CA TRP A 138 6.48 7.06 -22.87
C TRP A 138 5.09 6.63 -23.37
N LEU A 139 4.04 6.78 -22.54
CA LEU A 139 2.65 6.47 -22.96
C LEU A 139 2.21 7.32 -24.16
N THR A 140 2.60 8.59 -24.20
CA THR A 140 2.23 9.52 -25.27
C THR A 140 2.96 9.20 -26.56
N GLU A 141 4.28 9.03 -26.51
CA GLU A 141 5.11 8.84 -27.71
C GLU A 141 5.06 7.40 -28.27
N ARG A 142 5.13 6.38 -27.41
CA ARG A 142 5.14 4.97 -27.85
C ARG A 142 3.74 4.44 -28.12
N HIS A 143 2.75 4.88 -27.34
CA HIS A 143 1.41 4.31 -27.35
C HIS A 143 0.33 5.31 -27.79
N GLY A 144 0.67 6.56 -28.13
CA GLY A 144 -0.30 7.53 -28.66
C GLY A 144 -1.41 7.89 -27.67
N TRP A 145 -1.13 7.84 -26.36
CA TRP A 145 -2.08 8.24 -25.34
C TRP A 145 -2.24 9.77 -25.31
N ALA A 146 -3.44 10.22 -24.95
CA ALA A 146 -3.63 11.63 -24.60
C ALA A 146 -2.98 11.93 -23.24
N GLU A 147 -2.39 13.12 -23.09
CA GLU A 147 -1.74 13.58 -21.86
C GLU A 147 -2.64 13.45 -20.62
N ARG A 148 -3.92 13.83 -20.77
CA ARG A 148 -4.89 13.72 -19.68
C ARG A 148 -5.15 12.28 -19.25
N SER A 149 -5.13 11.33 -20.18
CA SER A 149 -5.32 9.90 -19.87
C SER A 149 -4.07 9.34 -19.20
N SER A 150 -2.88 9.61 -19.74
CA SER A 150 -1.61 9.09 -19.20
C SER A 150 -1.36 9.57 -17.76
N ARG A 151 -1.73 10.81 -17.44
CA ARG A 151 -1.59 11.37 -16.09
C ARG A 151 -2.32 10.56 -15.00
N GLN A 152 -3.47 9.96 -15.30
CA GLN A 152 -4.27 9.21 -14.33
C GLN A 152 -3.58 7.93 -13.84
N PHE A 153 -2.70 7.37 -14.66
CA PHE A 153 -1.91 6.18 -14.30
C PHE A 153 -0.55 6.60 -13.73
N ALA A 154 0.08 7.61 -14.34
CA ALA A 154 1.39 8.08 -13.91
C ALA A 154 1.39 8.76 -12.53
N ILE A 155 0.26 9.34 -12.10
CA ILE A 155 0.14 9.94 -10.76
C ILE A 155 0.30 8.93 -9.62
N VAL A 156 0.02 7.65 -9.88
CA VAL A 156 0.26 6.55 -8.93
C VAL A 156 1.75 6.44 -8.63
N ILE A 157 2.56 6.43 -9.68
CA ILE A 157 4.01 6.42 -9.57
C ILE A 157 4.51 7.75 -8.98
N GLY A 158 3.92 8.89 -9.36
CA GLY A 158 4.28 10.18 -8.77
C GLY A 158 4.14 10.23 -7.25
N GLY A 159 3.14 9.52 -6.71
CA GLY A 159 2.77 9.52 -5.29
C GLY A 159 3.37 8.43 -4.43
N HIS A 160 4.25 7.56 -4.94
CA HIS A 160 4.72 6.38 -4.19
C HIS A 160 5.60 6.68 -2.96
N HIS A 161 5.93 7.95 -2.68
CA HIS A 161 6.52 8.40 -1.41
C HIS A 161 5.50 9.03 -0.44
N GLY A 162 4.20 8.79 -0.68
CA GLY A 162 3.10 9.27 0.16
C GLY A 162 2.60 10.68 -0.15
N VAL A 163 3.21 11.39 -1.11
CA VAL A 163 2.79 12.73 -1.52
C VAL A 163 2.72 12.82 -3.04
N HIS A 164 1.52 13.08 -3.57
CA HIS A 164 1.34 13.29 -5.00
C HIS A 164 1.89 14.66 -5.45
N PRO A 165 2.57 14.75 -6.60
CA PRO A 165 3.07 16.02 -7.11
C PRO A 165 1.94 16.98 -7.49
N GLY A 166 2.02 18.21 -6.98
CA GLY A 166 1.11 19.30 -7.36
C GLY A 166 1.45 19.91 -8.73
N PRO A 167 0.52 20.67 -9.35
CA PRO A 167 0.72 21.28 -10.67
C PRO A 167 1.95 22.17 -10.78
N GLN A 168 2.27 22.96 -9.74
CA GLN A 168 3.45 23.82 -9.72
C GLN A 168 4.73 23.02 -9.82
N ARG A 169 4.89 21.95 -9.03
CA ARG A 169 6.11 21.12 -9.08
C ARG A 169 6.30 20.46 -10.44
N ILE A 170 5.21 20.04 -11.08
CA ILE A 170 5.23 19.49 -12.44
C ILE A 170 5.76 20.55 -13.41
N HIS A 171 5.17 21.75 -13.38
CA HIS A 171 5.59 22.86 -14.22
C HIS A 171 7.05 23.25 -14.00
N ASP A 172 7.50 23.33 -12.74
CA ASP A 172 8.87 23.67 -12.40
C ASP A 172 9.85 22.63 -13.00
N LEU A 173 9.56 21.33 -12.87
CA LEU A 173 10.43 20.30 -13.45
C LEU A 173 10.41 20.31 -14.99
N ASP A 174 9.28 20.63 -15.62
CA ASP A 174 9.20 20.78 -17.09
C ASP A 174 10.12 21.90 -17.62
N LEU A 175 10.38 22.94 -16.82
CA LEU A 175 11.33 24.00 -17.14
C LEU A 175 12.81 23.57 -16.99
N HIS A 176 13.05 22.40 -16.38
CA HIS A 176 14.37 21.86 -16.08
C HIS A 176 14.60 20.47 -16.69
N PRO A 177 14.50 20.31 -18.03
CA PRO A 177 14.63 19.02 -18.70
C PRO A 177 16.02 18.37 -18.49
N GLU A 178 17.06 19.16 -18.17
CA GLU A 178 18.38 18.64 -17.81
C GLU A 178 18.39 17.75 -16.56
N LEU A 179 17.41 17.89 -15.67
CA LEU A 179 17.25 17.05 -14.49
C LEU A 179 16.73 15.65 -14.87
N LEU A 180 15.99 15.54 -15.98
CA LEU A 180 15.50 14.27 -16.52
C LEU A 180 16.50 13.60 -17.45
N ARG A 181 17.21 14.39 -18.27
CA ARG A 181 18.18 13.91 -19.26
C ARG A 181 19.29 14.94 -19.47
N THR A 182 20.54 14.50 -19.42
CA THR A 182 21.66 15.42 -19.69
C THR A 182 21.67 15.80 -21.17
N LYS A 183 21.58 17.10 -21.45
CA LYS A 183 21.53 17.68 -22.81
C LYS A 183 22.75 17.27 -23.62
N GLY A 184 22.57 17.19 -24.94
CA GLY A 184 23.65 16.87 -25.88
C GLY A 184 23.72 15.37 -26.21
N PRO A 185 24.92 14.81 -26.48
CA PRO A 185 25.03 13.46 -27.03
C PRO A 185 24.44 12.34 -26.14
N SER A 186 24.42 12.52 -24.82
CA SER A 186 23.85 11.55 -23.86
C SER A 186 22.33 11.55 -23.78
N GLU A 187 21.65 12.57 -24.29
CA GLU A 187 20.21 12.75 -24.13
C GLU A 187 19.42 11.58 -24.74
N ALA A 188 19.82 11.15 -25.94
CA ALA A 188 19.23 9.99 -26.62
C ALA A 188 19.49 8.69 -25.86
N THR A 189 20.69 8.53 -25.25
CA THR A 189 21.02 7.36 -24.43
C THR A 189 20.16 7.31 -23.17
N TRP A 190 19.98 8.43 -22.47
CA TRP A 190 19.08 8.53 -21.31
C TRP A 190 17.65 8.16 -21.69
N LYS A 191 17.12 8.76 -22.78
CA LYS A 191 15.77 8.45 -23.25
C LYS A 191 15.60 6.98 -23.61
N THR A 192 16.59 6.41 -24.31
CA THR A 192 16.60 4.98 -24.67
C THR A 192 16.55 4.10 -23.41
N VAL A 193 17.41 4.37 -22.42
CA VAL A 193 17.42 3.61 -21.16
C VAL A 193 16.08 3.69 -20.44
N GLN A 194 15.51 4.89 -20.32
CA GLN A 194 14.22 5.10 -19.66
C GLN A 194 13.09 4.35 -20.37
N PHE A 195 13.05 4.40 -21.71
CA PHE A 195 12.02 3.73 -22.49
C PHE A 195 12.19 2.20 -22.48
N GLU A 196 13.42 1.70 -22.57
CA GLU A 196 13.71 0.25 -22.48
C GLU A 196 13.32 -0.33 -21.11
N LEU A 197 13.55 0.42 -20.02
CA LEU A 197 13.10 0.03 -18.68
C LEU A 197 11.56 -0.05 -18.60
N LEU A 198 10.85 0.95 -19.14
CA LEU A 198 9.38 0.96 -19.17
C LEU A 198 8.82 -0.16 -20.06
N ASP A 199 9.44 -0.38 -21.22
CA ASP A 199 9.09 -1.46 -22.14
C ASP A 199 9.29 -2.83 -21.45
N ALA A 200 10.37 -3.01 -20.67
CA ALA A 200 10.61 -4.21 -19.88
C ALA A 200 9.55 -4.38 -18.77
N CYS A 201 9.21 -3.34 -18.03
CA CYS A 201 8.14 -3.37 -17.03
C CYS A 201 6.78 -3.76 -17.63
N ALA A 202 6.43 -3.19 -18.79
CA ALA A 202 5.18 -3.50 -19.47
C ALA A 202 5.13 -4.97 -19.94
N ARG A 203 6.24 -5.50 -20.49
CA ARG A 203 6.34 -6.93 -20.86
C ARG A 203 6.26 -7.85 -19.65
N ALA A 204 7.02 -7.55 -18.60
CA ALA A 204 7.05 -8.37 -17.37
C ALA A 204 5.66 -8.46 -16.70
N ALA A 205 4.89 -7.37 -16.74
CA ALA A 205 3.53 -7.32 -16.22
C ALA A 205 2.47 -7.87 -17.18
N SER A 206 2.86 -8.31 -18.38
CA SER A 206 1.94 -8.65 -19.49
C SER A 206 0.97 -7.51 -19.85
N ALA A 207 1.38 -6.27 -19.63
CA ALA A 207 0.57 -5.07 -19.82
C ALA A 207 0.61 -4.55 -21.26
N THR A 208 1.65 -4.87 -22.04
CA THR A 208 1.87 -4.34 -23.40
C THR A 208 0.62 -4.42 -24.28
N ASP A 209 -0.03 -5.59 -24.35
CA ASP A 209 -1.20 -5.82 -25.20
C ASP A 209 -2.50 -5.20 -24.63
N ARG A 210 -2.44 -4.62 -23.42
CA ARG A 210 -3.59 -3.99 -22.74
C ARG A 210 -3.54 -2.48 -22.75
N LEU A 211 -2.38 -1.87 -23.01
CA LEU A 211 -2.21 -0.42 -22.99
C LEU A 211 -3.18 0.28 -23.96
N ASP A 212 -3.43 -0.27 -25.14
CA ASP A 212 -4.40 0.31 -26.07
C ASP A 212 -5.83 0.28 -25.52
N ALA A 213 -6.22 -0.82 -24.85
CA ALA A 213 -7.53 -0.93 -24.21
C ALA A 213 -7.68 -0.01 -22.98
N TRP A 214 -6.58 0.36 -22.32
CA TRP A 214 -6.59 1.24 -21.16
C TRP A 214 -6.55 2.73 -21.51
N ARG A 215 -6.21 3.09 -22.76
CA ARG A 215 -6.03 4.47 -23.23
C ARG A 215 -7.25 5.37 -22.96
N ASP A 216 -8.45 4.81 -23.13
CA ASP A 216 -9.72 5.53 -22.99
C ASP A 216 -10.39 5.30 -21.63
N VAL A 217 -9.75 4.53 -20.73
CA VAL A 217 -10.26 4.28 -19.38
C VAL A 217 -10.20 5.57 -18.56
N LYS A 218 -11.29 5.86 -17.85
CA LYS A 218 -11.34 6.88 -16.80
C LYS A 218 -11.12 6.20 -15.46
N LEU A 219 -9.87 6.12 -15.02
CA LEU A 219 -9.54 5.41 -13.78
C LEU A 219 -10.04 6.23 -12.57
N PRO A 220 -10.95 5.71 -11.74
CA PRO A 220 -11.50 6.47 -10.61
C PRO A 220 -10.42 6.88 -9.61
N GLN A 221 -10.60 8.03 -8.94
CA GLN A 221 -9.62 8.51 -7.95
C GLN A 221 -9.40 7.50 -6.81
N CYS A 222 -10.46 6.83 -6.34
CA CYS A 222 -10.35 5.78 -5.34
C CYS A 222 -9.42 4.64 -5.81
N ALA A 223 -9.56 4.19 -7.06
CA ALA A 223 -8.68 3.19 -7.64
C ALA A 223 -7.23 3.69 -7.72
N GLN A 224 -6.99 4.95 -8.11
CA GLN A 224 -5.65 5.55 -8.15
C GLN A 224 -4.99 5.59 -6.76
N VAL A 225 -5.72 6.00 -5.72
CA VAL A 225 -5.22 6.05 -4.33
C VAL A 225 -4.94 4.65 -3.81
N THR A 226 -5.83 3.69 -4.05
CA THR A 226 -5.65 2.29 -3.66
C THR A 226 -4.46 1.63 -4.38
N LEU A 227 -4.29 1.88 -5.68
CA LEU A 227 -3.12 1.45 -6.43
C LEU A 227 -1.83 2.08 -5.88
N THR A 228 -1.88 3.37 -5.49
CA THR A 228 -0.72 4.03 -4.87
C THR A 228 -0.33 3.36 -3.56
N ALA A 229 -1.29 3.03 -2.70
CA ALA A 229 -1.04 2.29 -1.46
C ALA A 229 -0.43 0.91 -1.73
N LEU A 230 -0.92 0.18 -2.74
CA LEU A 230 -0.36 -1.11 -3.14
C LEU A 230 1.08 -0.99 -3.65
N VAL A 231 1.37 0.02 -4.47
CA VAL A 231 2.72 0.30 -4.98
C VAL A 231 3.66 0.65 -3.82
N ILE A 232 3.22 1.45 -2.85
CA ILE A 232 3.99 1.77 -1.64
C ILE A 232 4.35 0.50 -0.87
N LEU A 233 3.37 -0.38 -0.60
CA LEU A 233 3.62 -1.63 0.11
C LEU A 233 4.60 -2.53 -0.65
N ALA A 234 4.46 -2.62 -1.96
CA ALA A 234 5.35 -3.42 -2.79
C ALA A 234 6.79 -2.87 -2.80
N ASP A 235 6.97 -1.55 -2.89
CA ASP A 235 8.29 -0.92 -2.79
C ASP A 235 8.90 -1.11 -1.39
N TRP A 236 8.12 -0.95 -0.31
CA TRP A 236 8.61 -1.15 1.06
C TRP A 236 9.13 -2.57 1.28
N ILE A 237 8.37 -3.58 0.86
CA ILE A 237 8.78 -4.99 0.98
C ILE A 237 10.03 -5.25 0.11
N ALA A 238 10.04 -4.80 -1.15
CA ALA A 238 11.17 -4.97 -2.06
C ALA A 238 12.43 -4.18 -1.64
N SER A 239 12.27 -3.13 -0.82
CA SER A 239 13.35 -2.30 -0.29
C SER A 239 13.99 -2.86 0.97
N SER A 240 13.39 -3.86 1.63
CA SER A 240 13.98 -4.45 2.82
C SER A 240 15.22 -5.26 2.43
N ALA A 241 16.41 -4.81 2.83
CA ALA A 241 17.66 -5.53 2.57
C ALA A 241 17.70 -6.91 3.26
N GLU A 242 16.90 -7.13 4.31
CA GLU A 242 16.75 -8.44 4.95
C GLU A 242 15.97 -9.43 4.07
N LEU A 243 14.94 -8.94 3.36
CA LEU A 243 14.10 -9.75 2.48
C LEU A 243 14.67 -9.84 1.05
N PHE A 244 15.27 -8.76 0.57
CA PHE A 244 15.83 -8.60 -0.77
C PHE A 244 17.29 -8.11 -0.68
N PRO A 245 18.25 -9.00 -0.37
CA PRO A 245 19.65 -8.62 -0.18
C PRO A 245 20.27 -7.93 -1.40
N TYR A 246 21.15 -6.97 -1.13
CA TYR A 246 21.89 -6.20 -2.12
C TYR A 246 23.12 -6.96 -2.65
N VAL A 247 23.78 -6.39 -3.65
CA VAL A 247 25.05 -6.91 -4.17
C VAL A 247 26.21 -6.20 -3.52
N THR A 248 27.15 -6.99 -3.00
CA THR A 248 28.42 -6.46 -2.51
C THR A 248 29.32 -6.00 -3.66
N ARG A 249 29.60 -4.69 -3.70
CA ARG A 249 30.39 -4.05 -4.75
C ARG A 249 31.82 -4.62 -4.88
N HIS A 250 32.41 -5.04 -3.76
CA HIS A 250 33.78 -5.55 -3.70
C HIS A 250 33.91 -7.07 -3.84
N ALA A 251 32.78 -7.80 -3.88
CA ALA A 251 32.81 -9.22 -4.21
C ALA A 251 33.17 -9.35 -5.70
N SER A 252 34.35 -9.88 -5.98
CA SER A 252 34.93 -9.96 -7.32
C SER A 252 33.97 -10.65 -8.30
N GLY A 253 33.46 -9.87 -9.27
CA GLY A 253 32.67 -10.35 -10.40
C GLY A 253 31.19 -10.00 -10.29
N ASP A 254 30.66 -9.49 -11.40
CA ASP A 254 29.28 -9.18 -11.80
C ASP A 254 28.27 -10.34 -11.62
N LYS A 255 28.32 -11.07 -10.50
CA LYS A 255 27.75 -12.42 -10.35
C LYS A 255 26.76 -12.56 -9.18
N GLY A 256 26.47 -11.49 -8.45
CA GLY A 256 25.60 -11.51 -7.26
C GLY A 256 24.11 -11.36 -7.56
N ALA A 257 23.65 -10.16 -7.98
CA ALA A 257 22.22 -9.90 -8.22
C ALA A 257 21.65 -10.66 -9.42
N GLY A 258 22.46 -10.92 -10.45
CA GLY A 258 22.00 -11.57 -11.68
C GLY A 258 21.87 -13.10 -11.60
N ARG A 259 22.34 -13.75 -10.53
CA ARG A 259 22.33 -15.22 -10.43
C ARG A 259 21.03 -15.78 -9.85
N GLN A 260 20.35 -15.01 -9.00
CA GLN A 260 19.09 -15.43 -8.41
C GLN A 260 17.93 -14.89 -9.24
N THR A 261 17.01 -15.78 -9.61
CA THR A 261 15.81 -15.43 -10.35
C THR A 261 14.88 -14.55 -9.51
N THR A 262 14.05 -13.74 -10.17
CA THR A 262 12.98 -12.97 -9.53
C THR A 262 12.06 -13.85 -8.70
N LYS A 263 11.75 -15.05 -9.21
CA LYS A 263 10.98 -16.05 -8.48
C LYS A 263 11.63 -16.47 -7.16
N HIS A 264 12.91 -16.85 -7.18
CA HIS A 264 13.59 -17.36 -5.98
C HIS A 264 13.67 -16.29 -4.88
N ARG A 265 14.00 -15.04 -5.25
CA ARG A 265 14.04 -13.93 -4.30
C ARG A 265 12.68 -13.63 -3.70
N LEU A 266 11.63 -13.60 -4.53
CA LEU A 266 10.25 -13.44 -4.05
C LEU A 266 9.85 -14.56 -3.08
N GLU A 267 10.14 -15.82 -3.40
CA GLU A 267 9.77 -16.97 -2.54
C GLU A 267 10.45 -16.90 -1.17
N ALA A 268 11.75 -16.59 -1.14
CA ALA A 268 12.50 -16.42 0.10
C ALA A 268 11.98 -15.23 0.93
N ALA A 269 11.77 -14.08 0.29
CA ALA A 269 11.21 -12.89 0.94
C ALA A 269 9.82 -13.14 1.50
N TRP A 270 8.95 -13.81 0.73
CA TRP A 270 7.56 -14.07 1.15
C TRP A 270 7.50 -15.04 2.35
N GLN A 271 8.38 -16.03 2.39
CA GLN A 271 8.52 -16.92 3.55
C GLN A 271 9.00 -16.19 4.80
N GLY A 272 9.92 -15.22 4.66
CA GLY A 272 10.42 -14.42 5.78
C GLY A 272 9.42 -13.37 6.27
N LEU A 273 8.56 -12.85 5.39
CA LEU A 273 7.59 -11.81 5.72
C LEU A 273 6.38 -12.33 6.52
N ASP A 274 5.95 -13.57 6.26
CA ASP A 274 4.88 -14.27 6.97
C ASP A 274 3.59 -13.45 7.14
N LEU A 275 3.14 -12.78 6.06
CA LEU A 275 1.88 -12.03 6.08
C LEU A 275 0.69 -12.99 6.23
N PRO A 276 -0.28 -12.69 7.12
CA PRO A 276 -1.50 -13.46 7.20
C PRO A 276 -2.30 -13.31 5.90
N ALA A 277 -3.01 -14.39 5.53
CA ALA A 277 -3.99 -14.34 4.46
C ALA A 277 -5.13 -13.36 4.82
N PRO A 278 -5.82 -12.77 3.83
CA PRO A 278 -7.00 -11.95 4.08
C PRO A 278 -8.07 -12.80 4.79
N TRP A 279 -8.83 -12.16 5.67
CA TRP A 279 -9.95 -12.80 6.32
C TRP A 279 -11.08 -13.05 5.32
N GLU A 280 -11.44 -14.32 5.12
CA GLU A 280 -12.53 -14.73 4.23
C GLU A 280 -13.59 -15.46 5.05
N PRO A 281 -14.54 -14.74 5.67
CA PRO A 281 -15.64 -15.36 6.40
C PRO A 281 -16.67 -15.93 5.43
N ASP A 282 -17.20 -17.11 5.76
CA ASP A 282 -18.41 -17.62 5.12
C ASP A 282 -19.62 -16.76 5.53
N GLU A 283 -20.58 -16.57 4.63
CA GLU A 283 -21.82 -15.86 4.96
C GLU A 283 -22.61 -16.68 5.99
N PRO A 284 -22.82 -16.18 7.23
CA PRO A 284 -23.51 -16.97 8.24
C PRO A 284 -25.01 -16.99 7.97
N ASP A 285 -25.56 -18.18 7.73
CA ASP A 285 -27.00 -18.42 7.51
C ASP A 285 -27.76 -18.82 8.78
N ASP A 286 -27.03 -19.13 9.87
CA ASP A 286 -27.62 -19.61 11.12
C ASP A 286 -28.57 -18.58 11.77
N PRO A 287 -29.53 -19.01 12.61
CA PRO A 287 -30.27 -18.08 13.47
C PRO A 287 -29.31 -17.20 14.28
N ALA A 288 -29.68 -15.93 14.53
CA ALA A 288 -28.81 -14.98 15.23
C ALA A 288 -28.35 -15.51 16.61
N SER A 289 -29.20 -16.26 17.31
CA SER A 289 -28.86 -16.89 18.60
C SER A 289 -27.72 -17.90 18.47
N GLU A 290 -27.73 -18.71 17.41
CA GLU A 290 -26.70 -19.73 17.15
C GLU A 290 -25.38 -19.10 16.70
N LEU A 291 -25.45 -18.07 15.84
CA LEU A 291 -24.29 -17.28 15.45
C LEU A 291 -23.58 -16.70 16.68
N PHE A 292 -24.34 -16.07 17.59
CA PHE A 292 -23.76 -15.47 18.79
C PHE A 292 -23.23 -16.51 19.78
N ALA A 293 -23.95 -17.62 19.98
CA ALA A 293 -23.48 -18.71 20.84
C ALA A 293 -22.16 -19.28 20.34
N ARG A 294 -21.99 -19.43 19.02
CA ARG A 294 -20.74 -19.92 18.40
C ARG A 294 -19.58 -18.93 18.48
N ARG A 295 -19.85 -17.62 18.46
CA ARG A 295 -18.81 -16.58 18.34
C ARG A 295 -18.39 -15.96 19.67
N PHE A 296 -19.26 -15.94 20.69
CA PHE A 296 -19.01 -15.16 21.90
C PHE A 296 -19.04 -15.97 23.19
N ASP A 297 -18.92 -17.31 23.10
CA ASP A 297 -18.93 -18.25 24.23
C ASP A 297 -19.96 -17.85 25.30
N LEU A 298 -21.22 -17.76 24.87
CA LEU A 298 -22.29 -17.24 25.72
C LEU A 298 -22.52 -18.18 26.91
N PRO A 299 -22.67 -17.64 28.15
CA PRO A 299 -22.96 -18.46 29.31
C PRO A 299 -24.23 -19.31 29.14
N ASP A 300 -24.26 -20.48 29.79
CA ASP A 300 -25.44 -21.36 29.77
C ASP A 300 -26.72 -20.60 30.15
N GLY A 301 -27.73 -20.67 29.27
CA GLY A 301 -29.01 -19.99 29.45
C GLY A 301 -29.04 -18.50 29.09
N ALA A 302 -27.93 -17.93 28.61
CA ALA A 302 -27.92 -16.58 28.06
C ALA A 302 -28.71 -16.52 26.74
N THR A 303 -29.43 -15.41 26.55
CA THR A 303 -30.17 -15.11 25.32
C THR A 303 -29.63 -13.83 24.70
N ILE A 304 -29.63 -13.77 23.36
CA ILE A 304 -29.21 -12.57 22.64
C ILE A 304 -30.16 -11.41 22.94
N ARG A 305 -29.61 -10.19 22.92
CA ARG A 305 -30.38 -8.95 23.11
C ARG A 305 -31.12 -8.58 21.82
N PRO A 306 -32.27 -7.89 21.88
CA PRO A 306 -32.99 -7.44 20.68
C PRO A 306 -32.13 -6.62 19.71
N VAL A 307 -31.22 -5.78 20.22
CA VAL A 307 -30.30 -5.01 19.37
C VAL A 307 -29.32 -5.88 18.59
N GLN A 308 -28.92 -7.03 19.15
CA GLN A 308 -28.01 -7.98 18.50
C GLN A 308 -28.73 -8.73 17.38
N GLU A 309 -29.98 -9.16 17.64
CA GLU A 309 -30.84 -9.81 16.64
C GLU A 309 -31.15 -8.88 15.47
N GLU A 310 -31.56 -7.64 15.76
CA GLU A 310 -31.85 -6.65 14.72
C GLU A 310 -30.61 -6.24 13.92
N ALA A 311 -29.43 -6.15 14.55
CA ALA A 311 -28.20 -5.87 13.83
C ALA A 311 -27.86 -6.96 12.80
N VAL A 312 -28.03 -8.24 13.16
CA VAL A 312 -27.86 -9.37 12.23
C VAL A 312 -28.87 -9.30 11.10
N ARG A 313 -30.15 -9.07 11.42
CA ARG A 313 -31.22 -8.97 10.43
C ARG A 313 -30.94 -7.86 9.41
N VAL A 314 -30.63 -6.65 9.89
CA VAL A 314 -30.32 -5.51 9.02
C VAL A 314 -29.05 -5.76 8.20
N ALA A 315 -28.00 -6.33 8.79
CA ALA A 315 -26.76 -6.64 8.07
C ALA A 315 -26.97 -7.65 6.92
N ARG A 316 -27.95 -8.56 7.03
CA ARG A 316 -28.33 -9.50 5.97
C ARG A 316 -29.17 -8.85 4.87
N GLU A 317 -30.10 -7.98 5.23
CA GLU A 317 -31.07 -7.41 4.30
C GLU A 317 -30.57 -6.16 3.57
N MET A 318 -29.69 -5.37 4.20
CA MET A 318 -29.22 -4.10 3.64
C MET A 318 -28.36 -4.31 2.38
N ASP A 319 -28.18 -3.25 1.59
CA ASP A 319 -27.15 -3.24 0.54
C ASP A 319 -25.77 -3.52 1.17
N PRO A 320 -24.98 -4.48 0.64
CA PRO A 320 -23.64 -4.79 1.16
C PRO A 320 -22.71 -3.56 1.25
N ALA A 321 -22.85 -2.59 0.33
CA ALA A 321 -22.06 -1.36 0.32
C ALA A 321 -22.75 -0.23 1.11
N GLY A 322 -23.11 -0.49 2.38
CA GLY A 322 -23.86 0.45 3.22
C GLY A 322 -23.21 0.79 4.57
N LEU A 323 -23.82 1.76 5.28
CA LEU A 323 -23.43 2.17 6.63
C LEU A 323 -24.51 1.72 7.62
N LEU A 324 -24.14 0.85 8.56
CA LEU A 324 -25.00 0.42 9.67
C LEU A 324 -24.73 1.28 10.93
N ILE A 325 -25.78 1.90 11.46
CA ILE A 325 -25.71 2.68 12.70
C ILE A 325 -26.53 1.96 13.78
N ILE A 326 -25.88 1.56 14.86
CA ILE A 326 -26.51 0.85 15.99
C ILE A 326 -26.65 1.79 17.19
N GLU A 327 -27.88 2.21 17.46
CA GLU A 327 -28.22 3.06 18.61
C GLU A 327 -28.89 2.22 19.70
N ALA A 328 -28.20 2.06 20.84
CA ALA A 328 -28.75 1.39 22.01
C ALA A 328 -28.08 1.90 23.31
N PRO A 329 -28.74 1.75 24.48
CA PRO A 329 -28.14 2.05 25.78
C PRO A 329 -26.78 1.38 26.03
N MET A 330 -26.03 1.91 26.99
CA MET A 330 -24.76 1.29 27.41
C MET A 330 -25.01 -0.12 27.95
N ALA A 331 -24.06 -1.03 27.72
CA ALA A 331 -24.11 -2.43 28.14
C ALA A 331 -25.19 -3.33 27.48
N GLU A 332 -25.83 -2.88 26.38
CA GLU A 332 -26.76 -3.71 25.58
C GLU A 332 -26.06 -4.63 24.55
N GLY A 333 -24.74 -4.80 24.63
CA GLY A 333 -24.01 -5.69 23.71
C GLY A 333 -23.83 -5.14 22.28
N LYS A 334 -23.70 -3.80 22.14
CA LYS A 334 -23.47 -3.14 20.85
C LYS A 334 -22.18 -3.57 20.15
N THR A 335 -21.15 -3.93 20.92
CA THR A 335 -19.87 -4.35 20.36
C THR A 335 -20.02 -5.69 19.65
N GLU A 336 -20.66 -6.66 20.29
CA GLU A 336 -20.95 -7.98 19.73
C GLU A 336 -21.90 -7.86 18.53
N ALA A 337 -22.91 -6.99 18.62
CA ALA A 337 -23.78 -6.66 17.49
C ALA A 337 -22.99 -6.12 16.28
N ALA A 338 -22.04 -5.21 16.51
CA ALA A 338 -21.20 -4.65 15.45
C ALA A 338 -20.24 -5.68 14.85
N LEU A 339 -19.65 -6.57 15.66
CA LEU A 339 -18.75 -7.62 15.17
C LEU A 339 -19.50 -8.68 14.34
N ALA A 340 -20.69 -9.12 14.79
CA ALA A 340 -21.53 -10.04 14.01
C ALA A 340 -21.99 -9.40 12.68
N ALA A 341 -22.38 -8.13 12.71
CA ALA A 341 -22.71 -7.39 11.48
C ALA A 341 -21.48 -7.25 10.57
N ALA A 342 -20.28 -7.03 11.11
CA ALA A 342 -19.05 -6.95 10.35
C ALA A 342 -18.69 -8.29 9.66
N GLU A 343 -18.90 -9.43 10.31
CA GLU A 343 -18.72 -10.76 9.71
C GLU A 343 -19.64 -10.96 8.50
N ILE A 344 -20.93 -10.66 8.66
CA ILE A 344 -21.93 -10.76 7.58
C ILE A 344 -21.58 -9.83 6.41
N LEU A 345 -21.29 -8.55 6.70
CA LEU A 345 -20.95 -7.58 5.67
C LEU A 345 -19.61 -7.89 4.99
N ALA A 346 -18.63 -8.43 5.71
CA ALA A 346 -17.36 -8.85 5.14
C ALA A 346 -17.54 -10.02 4.16
N ALA A 347 -18.35 -11.02 4.53
CA ALA A 347 -18.69 -12.14 3.65
C ALA A 347 -19.42 -11.66 2.37
N ARG A 348 -20.41 -10.77 2.53
CA ARG A 348 -21.21 -10.25 1.41
C ARG A 348 -20.46 -9.31 0.47
N THR A 349 -19.46 -8.59 0.97
CA THR A 349 -18.66 -7.65 0.17
C THR A 349 -17.33 -8.22 -0.32
N GLY A 350 -16.86 -9.31 0.29
CA GLY A 350 -15.51 -9.84 0.09
C GLY A 350 -14.42 -8.96 0.73
N ALA A 351 -14.74 -8.32 1.86
CA ALA A 351 -13.77 -7.55 2.64
C ALA A 351 -12.87 -8.48 3.47
N GLY A 352 -11.56 -8.24 3.43
CA GLY A 352 -10.55 -9.14 4.03
C GLY A 352 -10.08 -8.80 5.43
N GLY A 353 -10.79 -7.94 6.16
CA GLY A 353 -10.36 -7.51 7.48
C GLY A 353 -11.35 -6.58 8.16
N CYS A 354 -11.16 -6.39 9.47
CA CYS A 354 -11.98 -5.53 10.32
C CYS A 354 -11.09 -4.54 11.08
N MET A 355 -11.47 -3.26 11.10
CA MET A 355 -10.81 -2.23 11.90
C MET A 355 -11.76 -1.69 12.96
N VAL A 356 -11.47 -1.96 14.23
CA VAL A 356 -12.26 -1.44 15.36
C VAL A 356 -11.68 -0.10 15.82
N ALA A 357 -12.34 1.00 15.46
CA ALA A 357 -11.95 2.34 15.90
C ALA A 357 -12.44 2.64 17.32
N LEU A 358 -11.51 2.82 18.26
CA LEU A 358 -11.82 3.13 19.67
C LEU A 358 -11.76 4.64 19.96
N PRO A 359 -12.54 5.15 20.93
CA PRO A 359 -12.49 6.56 21.31
C PRO A 359 -11.14 6.95 21.95
N THR A 360 -10.67 8.17 21.65
CA THR A 360 -9.34 8.71 22.01
C THR A 360 -9.04 8.79 23.52
N ARG A 361 -10.04 8.60 24.40
CA ARG A 361 -9.90 8.58 25.86
C ARG A 361 -10.21 7.23 26.51
N ALA A 362 -10.20 6.13 25.74
CA ALA A 362 -10.30 4.77 26.30
C ALA A 362 -8.98 4.34 26.99
N THR A 363 -8.52 5.12 27.98
CA THR A 363 -7.44 4.74 28.90
C THR A 363 -8.04 4.40 30.26
N SER A 364 -8.34 3.13 30.51
CA SER A 364 -8.20 2.46 31.83
C SER A 364 -8.69 1.01 31.76
N SER A 365 -7.71 0.12 31.75
CA SER A 365 -7.66 -1.20 32.40
C SER A 365 -8.52 -2.41 32.00
N HIS A 366 -9.72 -2.38 31.39
CA HIS A 366 -10.53 -3.64 31.24
C HIS A 366 -11.19 -3.91 29.86
N ARG A 367 -10.88 -3.16 28.80
CA ARG A 367 -11.59 -3.25 27.50
C ARG A 367 -10.78 -3.65 26.26
N PRO A 368 -9.47 -3.34 26.13
CA PRO A 368 -8.72 -3.75 24.95
C PRO A 368 -8.64 -5.28 24.83
N GLU A 369 -8.37 -5.96 25.94
CA GLU A 369 -8.23 -7.43 26.00
C GLU A 369 -9.53 -8.15 25.63
N ASN A 370 -10.69 -7.69 26.13
CA ASN A 370 -11.99 -8.27 25.78
C ASN A 370 -12.40 -8.04 24.32
N VAL A 371 -12.06 -6.88 23.73
CA VAL A 371 -12.30 -6.66 22.30
C VAL A 371 -11.34 -7.52 21.49
N LEU A 372 -10.07 -7.59 21.90
CA LEU A 372 -9.05 -8.44 21.28
C LEU A 372 -9.43 -9.92 21.30
N GLU A 373 -9.79 -10.49 22.46
CA GLU A 373 -10.29 -11.87 22.59
C GLU A 373 -11.47 -12.08 21.65
N LYS A 374 -12.47 -11.20 21.67
CA LYS A 374 -13.64 -11.28 20.78
C LYS A 374 -13.34 -11.05 19.29
N THR A 375 -12.22 -10.43 18.95
CA THR A 375 -11.75 -10.28 17.56
C THR A 375 -10.93 -11.50 17.14
N CYS A 376 -10.27 -12.17 18.09
CA CYS A 376 -9.68 -13.51 17.92
C CYS A 376 -10.77 -14.59 17.74
N ASP A 377 -11.98 -14.35 18.28
CA ASP A 377 -13.12 -15.26 18.16
C ASP A 377 -13.91 -15.09 16.84
N LEU A 378 -13.57 -14.11 16.00
CA LEU A 378 -13.98 -14.12 14.59
C LEU A 378 -13.41 -15.40 13.97
N PRO A 379 -14.19 -16.13 13.15
CA PRO A 379 -13.75 -17.40 12.64
C PRO A 379 -12.45 -17.17 11.86
N PRO A 380 -11.39 -17.97 12.10
CA PRO A 380 -10.33 -18.03 11.11
C PRO A 380 -11.04 -18.38 9.80
N GLY A 381 -10.87 -17.55 8.77
CA GLY A 381 -11.22 -17.99 7.42
C GLY A 381 -10.51 -19.32 7.16
N SER A 382 -10.90 -20.03 6.11
CA SER A 382 -10.34 -21.35 5.72
C SER A 382 -8.80 -21.46 5.71
N SER A 383 -8.08 -20.34 5.80
CA SER A 383 -6.62 -20.22 5.77
C SER A 383 -5.94 -19.88 7.12
N GLY A 384 -6.67 -19.72 8.23
CA GLY A 384 -6.10 -19.28 9.51
C GLY A 384 -5.76 -17.79 9.51
N CYS A 385 -6.48 -16.99 10.30
CA CYS A 385 -6.21 -15.55 10.44
C CYS A 385 -5.50 -15.26 11.74
N THR A 386 -4.40 -14.53 11.67
CA THR A 386 -3.77 -13.94 12.87
C THR A 386 -4.36 -12.54 13.08
N PRO A 387 -5.08 -12.27 14.19
CA PRO A 387 -5.58 -10.94 14.46
C PRO A 387 -4.40 -9.97 14.67
N PHE A 388 -4.43 -8.85 13.96
CA PHE A 388 -3.41 -7.80 14.04
C PHE A 388 -3.97 -6.57 14.73
N LEU A 389 -3.42 -6.21 15.90
CA LEU A 389 -3.81 -4.99 16.61
C LEU A 389 -2.89 -3.83 16.25
N LEU A 390 -3.43 -2.86 15.51
CA LEU A 390 -2.80 -1.54 15.38
C LEU A 390 -3.33 -0.61 16.47
N ARG A 391 -2.50 -0.30 17.46
CA ARG A 391 -2.85 0.67 18.51
C ARG A 391 -2.36 2.06 18.12
N LEU A 392 -3.24 2.87 17.52
CA LEU A 392 -2.98 4.29 17.27
C LEU A 392 -3.13 5.07 18.59
N ASN A 393 -2.06 5.16 19.37
CA ASN A 393 -2.08 5.91 20.62
C ASN A 393 -1.89 7.40 20.32
N THR A 394 -2.98 8.16 20.25
CA THR A 394 -2.93 9.62 19.94
C THR A 394 -2.64 10.50 21.17
N GLY A 395 -2.14 9.90 22.26
CA GLY A 395 -1.73 10.62 23.47
C GLY A 395 -0.23 10.89 23.44
N THR A 396 0.14 12.18 23.35
CA THR A 396 1.51 12.75 23.37
C THR A 396 2.41 12.33 22.21
N GLY A 397 2.42 13.13 21.14
CA GLY A 397 3.59 13.51 20.31
C GLY A 397 4.40 12.45 19.56
N ASP A 398 4.42 11.19 20.00
CA ASP A 398 5.28 10.14 19.53
C ASP A 398 4.44 8.91 19.18
N CYS A 399 4.41 8.55 17.89
CA CYS A 399 3.94 7.24 17.46
C CYS A 399 4.98 6.20 17.87
N GLN A 400 4.90 5.67 19.09
CA GLN A 400 5.79 4.59 19.53
C GLN A 400 5.25 3.24 19.05
N PHE A 401 6.01 2.60 18.16
CA PHE A 401 5.86 1.18 17.81
C PHE A 401 6.75 0.36 18.75
N ALA A 402 6.18 -0.58 19.49
CA ALA A 402 6.92 -1.47 20.39
C ALA A 402 6.44 -2.91 20.22
N ALA A 403 7.37 -3.87 20.18
CA ALA A 403 7.05 -5.30 20.20
C ALA A 403 8.08 -6.13 20.99
N ARG A 404 7.62 -7.29 21.47
CA ARG A 404 8.41 -8.34 22.12
C ARG A 404 7.82 -9.69 21.72
N SER A 405 8.67 -10.64 21.33
CA SER A 405 8.29 -12.04 21.15
C SER A 405 8.30 -12.78 22.49
N ALA A 406 7.22 -13.49 22.81
CA ALA A 406 7.24 -14.53 23.84
C ALA A 406 6.74 -15.84 23.24
N ASN A 407 7.66 -16.78 22.99
CA ASN A 407 7.31 -18.17 22.73
C ASN A 407 6.89 -18.80 24.07
N HIS A 408 5.59 -18.94 24.31
CA HIS A 408 5.09 -19.85 25.33
C HIS A 408 4.29 -20.95 24.63
N VAL A 409 4.78 -22.18 24.76
CA VAL A 409 4.08 -23.38 24.30
C VAL A 409 3.16 -23.81 25.42
N ASP A 410 1.84 -23.65 25.25
CA ASP A 410 0.86 -24.25 26.14
C ASP A 410 0.65 -25.73 25.75
N PRO A 411 0.46 -26.68 26.69
CA PRO A 411 0.47 -28.11 26.40
C PRO A 411 -0.80 -28.66 25.71
N VAL A 412 -1.73 -27.81 25.28
CA VAL A 412 -3.01 -28.25 24.71
C VAL A 412 -3.19 -27.63 23.33
N GLY A 413 -2.59 -28.26 22.31
CA GLY A 413 -3.07 -28.40 20.92
C GLY A 413 -3.60 -27.23 20.08
N ASP A 414 -3.79 -26.03 20.62
CA ASP A 414 -4.45 -24.91 19.94
C ASP A 414 -3.39 -23.86 19.58
N ARG A 415 -3.08 -23.72 18.29
CA ARG A 415 -2.10 -22.72 17.82
C ARG A 415 -2.74 -21.33 17.81
N ARG A 416 -2.81 -20.68 18.96
CA ARG A 416 -3.05 -19.24 19.05
C ARG A 416 -1.73 -18.51 18.95
N GLN A 417 -1.31 -18.17 17.73
CA GLN A 417 -0.18 -17.25 17.52
C GLN A 417 -0.71 -15.83 17.40
N CYS A 418 -0.46 -15.02 18.43
CA CYS A 418 -0.68 -13.58 18.41
C CYS A 418 0.66 -12.94 18.03
N VAL A 419 0.81 -12.49 16.79
CA VAL A 419 2.06 -11.89 16.30
C VAL A 419 1.96 -10.37 16.43
N GLN A 420 2.75 -9.81 17.36
CA GLN A 420 3.01 -8.36 17.47
C GLN A 420 4.37 -8.06 16.85
N VAL A 421 4.43 -7.21 15.81
CA VAL A 421 5.69 -6.89 15.10
C VAL A 421 6.20 -5.47 15.40
N VAL A 422 7.53 -5.40 15.54
CA VAL A 422 8.42 -4.25 15.80
C VAL A 422 8.68 -3.51 14.48
N GLY A 423 8.64 -2.17 14.49
CA GLY A 423 8.98 -1.36 13.33
C GLY A 423 10.50 -1.20 13.12
N THR A 424 10.90 -1.03 11.86
CA THR A 424 12.22 -0.53 11.46
C THR A 424 12.18 0.99 11.29
N ASP A 425 13.18 1.67 11.85
CA ASP A 425 13.40 3.12 11.76
C ASP A 425 13.45 3.63 10.31
N ALA A 426 12.50 4.47 9.92
CA ALA A 426 12.68 5.42 8.84
C ALA A 426 13.13 6.76 9.44
N GLN A 427 14.44 6.90 9.72
CA GLN A 427 15.03 8.19 10.08
C GLN A 427 15.03 9.11 8.85
N ILE A 428 14.01 9.97 8.75
CA ILE A 428 14.11 11.20 7.97
C ILE A 428 15.01 12.14 8.78
N GLY A 429 16.25 12.30 8.31
CA GLY A 429 17.26 13.14 8.95
C GLY A 429 16.77 14.57 9.19
N ARG A 430 16.83 15.00 10.45
CA ARG A 430 17.02 16.41 10.83
C ARG A 430 18.03 16.46 11.97
N GLY A 431 19.04 17.31 11.79
CA GLY A 431 20.22 17.40 12.63
C GLY A 431 19.93 17.63 14.11
N LEU A 432 20.64 16.87 14.93
CA LEU A 432 20.79 17.11 16.36
C LEU A 432 21.46 18.48 16.57
N LEU A 433 20.71 19.46 17.03
CA LEU A 433 21.25 20.60 17.77
C LEU A 433 20.95 20.34 19.25
N LEU A 434 22.01 20.00 19.97
CA LEU A 434 22.03 19.86 21.43
C LEU A 434 21.66 21.19 22.09
N SER A 435 20.56 21.23 22.84
CA SER A 435 20.34 22.25 23.87
C SER A 435 19.72 21.64 25.12
N GLN A 436 20.43 21.81 26.24
CA GLN A 436 20.09 21.36 27.59
C GLN A 436 18.81 22.02 28.16
N PRO A 437 18.20 21.43 29.21
CA PRO A 437 16.89 21.84 29.71
C PRO A 437 16.99 23.08 30.60
N GLY A 438 16.16 24.09 30.32
CA GLY A 438 15.90 25.18 31.26
C GLY A 438 15.65 26.52 30.61
N ALA A 439 14.40 26.78 30.17
CA ALA A 439 13.81 28.13 30.16
C ALA A 439 12.32 28.04 29.82
N ALA A 440 11.48 28.50 30.74
CA ALA A 440 10.06 28.71 30.49
C ALA A 440 9.87 29.79 29.40
N CYS A 441 9.04 29.51 28.39
CA CYS A 441 8.49 30.55 27.53
C CYS A 441 7.03 30.27 27.19
N ARG A 442 6.21 31.29 27.40
CA ARG A 442 4.74 31.29 27.38
C ARG A 442 4.21 31.09 25.95
N GLN A 443 3.22 30.21 25.77
CA GLN A 443 2.39 30.18 24.56
C GLN A 443 1.32 31.28 24.60
N PRO A 444 1.10 32.05 23.52
CA PRO A 444 -0.08 32.89 23.39
C PRO A 444 -1.28 32.08 22.88
N THR A 445 -2.38 32.17 23.60
CA THR A 445 -3.70 31.67 23.23
C THR A 445 -4.27 32.45 22.03
N VAL A 446 -4.65 31.76 20.95
CA VAL A 446 -5.45 32.33 19.86
C VAL A 446 -6.88 31.78 19.96
N GLY A 447 -7.83 32.72 20.06
CA GLY A 447 -9.23 32.48 20.35
C GLY A 447 -10.05 31.92 19.19
N LYS A 448 -11.12 31.23 19.59
CA LYS A 448 -12.23 30.75 18.76
C LYS A 448 -12.82 31.89 17.93
N ARG A 449 -13.02 31.67 16.63
CA ARG A 449 -14.05 32.36 15.85
C ARG A 449 -14.82 31.35 15.01
N ASP A 450 -16.13 31.54 15.06
CA ASP A 450 -17.19 30.76 14.47
C ASP A 450 -17.10 30.64 12.95
N LEU A 451 -17.40 29.44 12.43
CA LEU A 451 -17.86 29.23 11.07
C LEU A 451 -19.13 28.38 11.15
N ARG A 452 -20.27 29.06 11.21
CA ARG A 452 -21.59 28.52 10.85
C ARG A 452 -21.87 28.88 9.39
N GLU A 453 -22.65 28.02 8.74
CA GLU A 453 -23.34 28.20 7.45
C GLU A 453 -22.58 27.86 6.15
N ALA A 454 -22.85 26.66 5.64
CA ALA A 454 -23.26 26.45 4.24
C ALA A 454 -23.86 25.03 4.09
N VAL A 455 -25.17 24.90 4.28
CA VAL A 455 -25.96 23.72 3.89
C VAL A 455 -26.78 24.09 2.66
N ARG A 456 -26.63 23.32 1.57
CA ARG A 456 -27.62 23.27 0.48
C ARG A 456 -28.18 21.84 0.38
N PRO A 457 -29.50 21.67 0.19
CA PRO A 457 -30.16 20.37 0.24
C PRO A 457 -30.26 19.75 -1.16
N GLY A 458 -30.26 18.41 -1.22
CA GLY A 458 -30.73 17.69 -2.39
C GLY A 458 -30.09 16.32 -2.53
N LEU A 459 -30.70 15.30 -1.93
CA LEU A 459 -31.09 14.04 -2.58
C LEU A 459 -31.82 13.18 -1.55
N HIS A 460 -33.03 12.76 -1.93
CA HIS A 460 -33.95 11.94 -1.15
C HIS A 460 -33.72 10.45 -1.44
N ARG A 461 -34.03 9.63 -0.42
CA ARG A 461 -34.42 8.20 -0.42
C ARG A 461 -33.26 7.17 -0.39
N ASP A 462 -33.25 6.15 0.47
CA ASP A 462 -34.27 5.53 1.33
C ASP A 462 -33.70 5.17 2.71
N ILE A 463 -34.34 5.65 3.79
CA ILE A 463 -34.11 5.18 5.16
C ILE A 463 -35.24 4.22 5.49
N VAL A 464 -34.93 2.93 5.60
CA VAL A 464 -35.87 1.95 6.14
C VAL A 464 -35.84 2.09 7.66
N VAL A 465 -36.88 2.72 8.22
CA VAL A 465 -37.16 2.71 9.66
C VAL A 465 -38.13 1.57 9.91
N GLY A 466 -37.64 0.46 10.50
CA GLY A 466 -38.50 -0.62 11.00
C GLY A 466 -38.86 -0.39 12.47
N GLY A 467 -40.15 -0.43 12.81
CA GLY A 467 -40.66 -0.40 14.19
C GLY A 467 -42.17 -0.13 14.28
N GLU A 468 -42.93 -1.18 14.63
CA GLU A 468 -44.39 -1.33 14.52
C GLU A 468 -45.26 -0.73 15.65
N HIS A 469 -46.54 -0.53 15.26
CA HIS A 469 -47.83 -0.62 15.96
C HIS A 469 -48.07 -0.24 17.44
N ARG A 470 -49.06 0.65 17.56
CA ARG A 470 -49.91 1.04 18.71
C ARG A 470 -50.38 -0.11 19.62
N ALA A 471 -50.46 0.19 20.92
CA ALA A 471 -51.54 -0.28 21.79
C ALA A 471 -52.17 0.92 22.53
N GLN A 472 -53.52 0.98 22.51
CA GLN A 472 -54.36 1.94 23.21
C GLN A 472 -54.67 1.47 24.64
N GLY A 473 -54.83 2.44 25.56
CA GLY A 473 -55.66 2.36 26.76
C GLY A 473 -54.97 1.91 28.05
N PRO A 474 -55.53 2.25 29.24
CA PRO A 474 -56.89 2.75 29.47
C PRO A 474 -57.07 4.28 29.47
#